data_AF-A0A972PXB0-F1
#
_entry.id   AF-A0A972PXB0-F1
#
_cell.length_a   1.000
_cell.length_b   1.000
_cell.length_c   1.000
_cell.angle_alpha   90.00
_cell.angle_beta   90.00
_cell.angle_gamma   90.00
#
_symmetry.space_group_name_H-M   'P 1'
#
loop_
_entity.id
_entity.type
_entity.pdbx_description
1 polymer ?
#
loop_
_entity_poly.entity_id
_entity_poly.type
_entity_poly.pdbx_seq_one_letter_code
_entity_poly.pdbx_strand_id
1 'polypeptide(L)'
;MARCDNHPEREAGRDCAGCGKPICDDCVELLEGGDAYCYDCAVDRQLAEFRGREAEALAVRTEDGAEKRKVGSRAFLAVAAAIAVLIAGATGFILYKHFALNTAPAEGSPQQRETWSGDDCAMNMQEVRLALRSYHEDHGSYPSSLEGLVGYLEVEAKCPATGAPYVYKAAGAGYEISCPNPGEHGVETLRASDTSVPAREGQVSSSGANGG
;
A
#
# COMPACT_ATOMS: atom_id res chain seq x y z
N MET A 1 -25.03 20.47 -37.46
CA MET A 1 -24.61 19.28 -36.71
C MET A 1 -25.17 19.34 -35.29
N ALA A 2 -25.54 18.20 -34.72
CA ALA A 2 -25.83 18.13 -33.28
C ALA A 2 -24.53 18.30 -32.47
N ARG A 3 -24.61 18.91 -31.30
CA ARG A 3 -23.50 19.06 -30.35
C ARG A 3 -23.60 17.97 -29.29
N CYS A 4 -22.47 17.55 -28.75
CA CYS A 4 -22.45 16.57 -27.66
C CYS A 4 -23.12 17.16 -26.41
N ASP A 5 -23.99 16.40 -25.76
CA ASP A 5 -24.69 16.83 -24.54
C ASP A 5 -23.70 17.12 -23.38
N ASN A 6 -22.62 16.34 -23.30
CA ASN A 6 -21.57 16.49 -22.27
C ASN A 6 -20.51 17.52 -22.64
N HIS A 7 -20.37 17.85 -23.93
CA HIS A 7 -19.36 18.75 -24.46
C HIS A 7 -19.97 19.65 -25.54
N PRO A 8 -20.61 20.77 -25.16
CA PRO A 8 -21.28 21.67 -26.11
C PRO A 8 -20.36 22.20 -27.22
N GLU A 9 -19.05 22.24 -26.95
CA GLU A 9 -18.00 22.65 -27.87
C GLU A 9 -17.66 21.59 -28.93
N ARG A 10 -18.07 20.32 -28.75
CA ARG A 10 -17.76 19.19 -29.63
C ARG A 10 -18.95 18.80 -30.50
N GLU A 11 -18.67 18.31 -31.71
CA GLU A 11 -19.70 17.75 -32.59
C GLU A 11 -20.05 16.33 -32.12
N ALA A 12 -21.35 16.02 -32.10
CA ALA A 12 -21.81 14.69 -31.78
C ALA A 12 -21.61 13.76 -32.99
N GLY A 13 -21.02 12.59 -32.74
CA GLY A 13 -20.80 11.57 -33.75
C GLY A 13 -22.00 10.63 -33.87
N ARG A 14 -22.72 10.38 -32.77
CA ARG A 14 -23.81 9.39 -32.66
C ARG A 14 -24.83 9.79 -31.59
N ASP A 15 -25.99 9.14 -31.61
CA ASP A 15 -27.01 9.25 -30.55
C ASP A 15 -26.96 8.03 -29.62
N CYS A 16 -27.14 8.25 -28.31
CA CYS A 16 -27.19 7.19 -27.32
C CYS A 16 -28.43 6.29 -27.53
N ALA A 17 -28.23 4.97 -27.61
CA ALA A 17 -29.30 4.00 -27.76
C ALA A 17 -30.25 3.91 -26.54
N GLY A 18 -29.77 4.30 -25.35
CA GLY A 18 -30.56 4.29 -24.12
C GLY A 18 -31.48 5.51 -23.95
N CYS A 19 -30.98 6.71 -24.21
CA CYS A 19 -31.70 7.96 -23.92
C CYS A 19 -31.91 8.89 -25.13
N GLY A 20 -31.34 8.56 -26.29
CA GLY A 20 -31.46 9.34 -27.52
C GLY A 20 -30.63 10.64 -27.55
N LYS A 21 -29.79 10.88 -26.54
CA LYS A 21 -28.96 12.10 -26.48
C LYS A 21 -27.78 12.04 -27.46
N PRO A 22 -27.42 13.16 -28.11
CA PRO A 22 -26.26 13.23 -28.98
C PRO A 22 -24.96 13.20 -28.16
N ILE A 23 -24.04 12.30 -28.52
CA ILE A 23 -22.75 12.10 -27.84
C ILE A 23 -21.59 12.08 -28.84
N CYS A 24 -20.42 12.57 -28.42
CA CYS A 24 -19.19 12.50 -29.23
C CYS A 24 -18.49 11.14 -29.07
N ASP A 25 -17.56 10.84 -29.97
CA ASP A 25 -16.83 9.57 -30.00
C ASP A 25 -15.95 9.35 -28.74
N ASP A 26 -15.65 10.39 -27.98
CA ASP A 26 -14.94 10.27 -26.69
C ASP A 26 -15.88 9.92 -25.52
N CYS A 27 -17.19 10.18 -25.66
CA CYS A 27 -18.20 9.92 -24.63
C CYS A 27 -18.99 8.64 -24.87
N VAL A 28 -18.72 7.93 -25.97
CA VAL A 28 -19.42 6.70 -26.33
C VAL A 28 -18.69 5.50 -25.76
N GLU A 29 -19.41 4.69 -25.00
CA GLU A 29 -19.00 3.33 -24.72
C GLU A 29 -19.66 2.40 -25.74
N LEU A 30 -18.82 1.69 -26.51
CA LEU A 30 -19.27 0.70 -27.48
C LEU A 30 -19.32 -0.67 -26.79
N LEU A 31 -20.52 -1.18 -26.58
CA LEU A 31 -20.73 -2.52 -26.01
C LEU A 31 -20.71 -3.59 -27.12
N GLU A 32 -20.47 -4.84 -26.73
CA GLU A 32 -20.52 -6.02 -27.62
C GLU A 32 -21.89 -6.12 -28.29
N GLY A 33 -22.00 -5.63 -29.52
CA GLY A 33 -23.27 -5.46 -30.24
C GLY A 33 -23.31 -4.24 -31.16
N GLY A 34 -22.39 -3.28 -30.99
CA GLY A 34 -22.27 -2.10 -31.88
C GLY A 34 -23.19 -0.93 -31.51
N ASP A 35 -23.99 -1.08 -30.45
CA ASP A 35 -24.79 0.01 -29.89
C ASP A 35 -23.93 0.99 -29.11
N ALA A 36 -24.23 2.28 -29.27
CA ALA A 36 -23.57 3.40 -28.62
C ALA A 36 -24.36 3.82 -27.37
N TYR A 37 -23.76 3.80 -26.18
CA TYR A 37 -24.39 4.30 -24.96
C TYR A 37 -23.60 5.48 -24.39
N CYS A 38 -24.31 6.46 -23.83
CA CYS A 38 -23.70 7.47 -22.98
C CYS A 38 -23.32 6.85 -21.63
N TYR A 39 -22.37 7.47 -20.93
CA TYR A 39 -21.88 7.01 -19.63
C TYR A 39 -23.01 6.67 -18.64
N ASP A 40 -23.98 7.58 -18.47
CA ASP A 40 -25.10 7.36 -17.54
C ASP A 40 -25.91 6.10 -17.88
N CYS A 41 -26.25 5.90 -19.15
CA CYS A 41 -27.00 4.73 -19.58
C CYS A 41 -26.16 3.44 -19.51
N ALA A 42 -24.85 3.52 -19.73
CA ALA A 42 -23.94 2.39 -19.59
C ALA A 42 -23.85 1.93 -18.13
N VAL A 43 -23.71 2.89 -17.20
CA VAL A 43 -23.69 2.63 -15.75
C VAL A 43 -25.04 2.08 -15.26
N ASP A 44 -26.16 2.66 -15.68
CA ASP A 44 -27.50 2.19 -15.29
C ASP A 44 -27.74 0.74 -15.73
N ARG A 45 -27.28 0.38 -16.93
CA ARG A 45 -27.38 -0.99 -17.45
C ARG A 45 -26.52 -1.97 -16.64
N GLN A 46 -25.28 -1.60 -16.31
CA GLN A 46 -24.44 -2.43 -15.45
C GLN A 46 -25.08 -2.62 -14.06
N LEU A 47 -25.60 -1.55 -13.45
CA LEU A 47 -26.28 -1.63 -12.16
C LEU A 47 -27.54 -2.50 -12.20
N ALA A 48 -28.31 -2.46 -13.29
CA ALA A 48 -29.48 -3.32 -13.49
C ALA A 48 -29.09 -4.81 -13.53
N GLU A 49 -27.97 -5.14 -14.19
CA GLU A 49 -27.44 -6.51 -14.24
C GLU A 49 -27.01 -7.00 -12.85
N PHE A 50 -26.29 -6.18 -12.08
CA PHE A 50 -25.92 -6.52 -10.70
C PHE A 50 -27.14 -6.74 -9.79
N ARG A 51 -28.15 -5.84 -9.87
CA ARG A 51 -29.39 -5.97 -9.09
C ARG A 51 -30.18 -7.22 -9.45
N GLY A 52 -30.17 -7.62 -10.72
CA GLY A 52 -30.79 -8.87 -11.17
C GLY A 52 -30.17 -10.10 -10.49
N ARG A 53 -28.84 -10.17 -10.44
CA ARG A 53 -28.12 -11.27 -9.79
C ARG A 53 -28.29 -11.27 -8.26
N GLU A 54 -28.38 -10.11 -7.64
CA GLU A 54 -28.67 -10.01 -6.20
C GLU A 54 -30.09 -10.49 -5.87
N ALA A 55 -31.08 -10.11 -6.67
CA ALA A 55 -32.46 -10.58 -6.51
C ALA A 55 -32.57 -12.10 -6.70
N GLU A 56 -31.85 -12.66 -7.67
CA GLU A 56 -31.78 -14.10 -7.90
C GLU A 56 -31.10 -14.84 -6.74
N ALA A 57 -29.96 -14.32 -6.25
CA ALA A 57 -29.27 -14.89 -5.08
C ALA A 57 -30.13 -14.82 -3.80
N LEU A 58 -30.95 -13.79 -3.64
CA LEU A 58 -31.89 -13.70 -2.51
C LEU A 58 -33.04 -14.70 -2.66
N ALA A 59 -33.57 -14.88 -3.87
CA ALA A 59 -34.62 -15.85 -4.17
C ALA A 59 -34.17 -17.29 -3.85
N VAL A 60 -32.96 -17.67 -4.30
CA VAL A 60 -32.36 -18.98 -3.98
C VAL A 60 -32.23 -19.18 -2.46
N ARG A 61 -31.83 -18.14 -1.72
CA ARG A 61 -31.74 -18.20 -0.24
C ARG A 61 -33.09 -18.35 0.45
N THR A 62 -34.16 -17.79 -0.11
CA THR A 62 -35.51 -17.91 0.46
C THR A 62 -36.14 -19.28 0.19
N GLU A 63 -35.81 -19.93 -0.92
CA GLU A 63 -36.31 -21.27 -1.26
C GLU A 63 -35.59 -22.37 -0.45
N ASP A 64 -34.28 -22.26 -0.24
CA ASP A 64 -33.50 -23.19 0.60
C ASP A 64 -33.84 -23.09 2.10
N GLY A 65 -34.45 -21.98 2.54
CA GLY A 65 -34.85 -21.73 3.93
C GLY A 65 -36.23 -22.27 4.32
N ALA A 66 -37.12 -22.52 3.35
CA ALA A 66 -38.49 -22.94 3.63
C ALA A 66 -38.63 -24.46 3.86
N GLU A 67 -37.69 -25.27 3.37
CA GLU A 67 -37.81 -26.74 3.42
C GLU A 67 -36.87 -27.45 4.42
N LYS A 68 -36.12 -26.71 5.26
CA LYS A 68 -35.31 -27.31 6.33
C LYS A 68 -36.05 -27.39 7.67
N ARG A 69 -36.93 -28.39 7.70
CA ARG A 69 -36.95 -29.47 8.71
C ARG A 69 -37.23 -29.10 10.17
N LYS A 70 -38.43 -29.47 10.63
CA LYS A 70 -38.66 -30.00 11.99
C LYS A 70 -37.76 -31.23 12.21
N VAL A 71 -36.52 -31.05 12.64
CA VAL A 71 -35.75 -32.12 13.31
C VAL A 71 -35.55 -31.68 14.76
N GLY A 72 -36.62 -31.87 15.52
CA GLY A 72 -36.55 -31.87 16.98
C GLY A 72 -35.82 -33.12 17.44
N SER A 73 -34.51 -33.04 17.54
CA SER A 73 -33.71 -34.01 18.28
C SER A 73 -32.68 -33.22 19.07
N ARG A 74 -32.88 -33.16 20.38
CA ARG A 74 -31.91 -32.59 21.33
C ARG A 74 -30.51 -33.17 21.12
N ALA A 75 -30.40 -34.39 20.58
CA ALA A 75 -29.13 -35.01 20.23
C ALA A 75 -28.42 -34.31 19.06
N PHE A 76 -29.14 -33.84 18.03
CA PHE A 76 -28.51 -33.13 16.90
C PHE A 76 -27.98 -31.75 17.34
N LEU A 77 -28.77 -31.04 18.15
CA LEU A 77 -28.35 -29.78 18.77
C LEU A 77 -27.13 -29.95 19.68
N ALA A 78 -27.10 -31.01 20.49
CA ALA A 78 -25.96 -31.32 21.34
C ALA A 78 -24.69 -31.62 20.54
N VAL A 79 -24.80 -32.39 19.45
CA VAL A 79 -23.66 -32.70 18.56
C VAL A 79 -23.16 -31.45 17.86
N ALA A 80 -24.05 -30.61 17.33
CA ALA A 80 -23.68 -29.36 16.68
C ALA A 80 -22.98 -28.39 17.65
N ALA A 81 -23.47 -28.27 18.88
CA ALA A 81 -22.84 -27.47 19.91
C ALA A 81 -21.44 -27.98 20.28
N ALA A 82 -21.27 -29.31 20.42
CA ALA A 82 -19.97 -29.92 20.69
C ALA A 82 -18.96 -29.63 19.56
N ILE A 83 -19.39 -29.74 18.30
CA ILE A 83 -18.54 -29.42 17.13
C ILE A 83 -18.15 -27.94 17.14
N ALA A 84 -19.09 -27.03 17.41
CA ALA A 84 -18.81 -25.60 17.46
C ALA A 84 -17.77 -25.25 18.55
N VAL A 85 -17.87 -25.87 19.73
CA VAL A 85 -16.88 -25.69 20.81
C VAL A 85 -15.51 -26.21 20.41
N LEU A 86 -15.43 -27.36 19.72
CA LEU A 86 -14.16 -27.89 19.23
C LEU A 86 -13.51 -26.98 18.18
N ILE A 87 -14.29 -26.46 17.24
CA ILE A 87 -13.81 -25.50 16.24
C ILE A 87 -13.30 -24.23 16.91
N ALA A 88 -14.10 -23.64 17.82
CA ALA A 88 -13.70 -22.44 18.54
C ALA A 88 -12.43 -22.66 19.39
N GLY A 89 -12.31 -23.82 20.03
CA GLY A 89 -11.12 -24.21 20.78
C GLY A 89 -9.89 -24.38 19.90
N ALA A 90 -10.02 -25.03 18.75
CA ALA A 90 -8.93 -25.20 17.78
C ALA A 90 -8.49 -23.86 17.18
N THR A 91 -9.43 -23.02 16.73
CA THR A 91 -9.13 -21.68 16.22
C THR A 91 -8.47 -20.82 17.29
N GLY A 92 -9.00 -20.82 18.52
CA GLY A 92 -8.40 -20.11 19.65
C GLY A 92 -6.99 -20.59 19.97
N PHE A 93 -6.73 -21.90 19.92
CA PHE A 93 -5.40 -22.47 20.14
C PHE A 93 -4.40 -22.11 19.02
N ILE A 94 -4.84 -22.11 17.76
CA ILE A 94 -4.02 -21.69 16.62
C ILE A 94 -3.66 -20.21 16.76
N LEU A 95 -4.63 -19.35 17.04
CA LEU A 95 -4.41 -17.92 17.26
C LEU A 95 -3.50 -17.69 18.47
N TYR A 96 -3.73 -18.39 19.58
CA TYR A 96 -2.87 -18.32 20.76
C TYR A 96 -1.43 -18.71 20.44
N LYS A 97 -1.18 -19.81 19.71
CA LYS A 97 0.17 -20.18 19.30
C LYS A 97 0.80 -19.14 18.37
N HIS A 98 0.06 -18.68 17.38
CA HIS A 98 0.57 -17.70 16.42
C HIS A 98 0.91 -16.36 17.10
N PHE A 99 0.11 -15.93 18.06
CA PHE A 99 0.30 -14.61 18.69
C PHE A 99 1.19 -14.65 19.92
N ALA A 100 1.11 -15.72 20.74
CA ALA A 100 1.86 -15.82 21.99
C ALA A 100 3.22 -16.53 21.85
N LEU A 101 3.40 -17.38 20.83
CA LEU A 101 4.66 -18.15 20.66
C LEU A 101 5.45 -17.76 19.40
N ASN A 102 4.83 -17.17 18.37
CA ASN A 102 5.53 -16.71 17.17
C ASN A 102 5.86 -15.19 17.22
N THR A 103 6.20 -14.64 18.38
CA THR A 103 6.79 -13.29 18.49
C THR A 103 8.25 -13.24 18.04
N ALA A 104 8.81 -14.35 17.55
CA ALA A 104 10.06 -14.29 16.82
C ALA A 104 9.77 -13.57 15.49
N PRO A 105 10.32 -12.36 15.25
CA PRO A 105 10.21 -11.75 13.94
C PRO A 105 10.72 -12.76 12.91
N ALA A 106 10.05 -12.87 11.76
CA ALA A 106 10.53 -13.72 10.69
C ALA A 106 11.97 -13.30 10.37
N GLU A 107 12.95 -14.08 10.82
CA GLU A 107 14.35 -13.87 10.50
C GLU A 107 14.48 -14.11 9.01
N GLY A 108 14.38 -13.02 8.24
CA GLY A 108 14.55 -13.05 6.80
C GLY A 108 15.89 -13.72 6.45
N SER A 109 15.98 -14.20 5.21
CA SER A 109 17.26 -14.67 4.68
C SER A 109 18.34 -13.58 4.85
N PRO A 110 19.63 -13.93 4.88
CA PRO A 110 20.70 -12.94 4.96
C PRO A 110 20.55 -11.79 3.95
N GLN A 111 20.13 -12.10 2.71
CA GLN A 111 19.85 -11.07 1.69
C GLN A 111 18.66 -10.16 2.05
N GLN A 112 17.61 -10.71 2.67
CA GLN A 112 16.49 -9.91 3.16
C GLN A 112 16.91 -8.97 4.29
N ARG A 113 17.79 -9.42 5.20
CA ARG A 113 18.32 -8.59 6.29
C ARG A 113 19.18 -7.42 5.79
N GLU A 114 19.99 -7.63 4.77
CA GLU A 114 20.77 -6.55 4.12
C GLU A 114 19.89 -5.54 3.40
N THR A 115 18.80 -6.01 2.79
CA THR A 115 17.84 -5.11 2.11
C THR A 115 17.09 -4.26 3.13
N TRP A 116 16.55 -4.88 4.18
CA TRP A 116 15.83 -4.21 5.27
C TRP A 116 16.72 -3.20 6.01
N SER A 117 17.98 -3.55 6.30
CA SER A 117 18.90 -2.63 7.00
C SER A 117 19.22 -1.37 6.18
N GLY A 118 19.28 -1.50 4.85
CA GLY A 118 19.47 -0.37 3.95
C GLY A 118 18.25 0.54 3.85
N ASP A 119 17.06 -0.06 3.83
CA ASP A 119 15.80 0.69 3.80
C ASP A 119 15.57 1.43 5.12
N ASP A 120 15.86 0.80 6.27
CA ASP A 120 15.81 1.45 7.59
C ASP A 120 16.80 2.62 7.68
N CYS A 121 18.00 2.46 7.12
CA CYS A 121 19.00 3.53 7.08
C CYS A 121 18.53 4.72 6.23
N ALA A 122 17.94 4.45 5.05
CA ALA A 122 17.38 5.49 4.19
C ALA A 122 16.20 6.22 4.85
N MET A 123 15.33 5.48 5.55
CA MET A 123 14.21 6.06 6.31
C MET A 123 14.69 6.94 7.46
N ASN A 124 15.65 6.48 8.28
CA ASN A 124 16.21 7.29 9.36
C ASN A 124 16.90 8.57 8.80
N MET A 125 17.65 8.45 7.70
CA MET A 125 18.21 9.63 7.02
C MET A 125 17.12 10.60 6.54
N GLN A 126 15.98 10.09 6.07
CA GLN A 126 14.85 10.93 5.66
C GLN A 126 14.25 11.69 6.85
N GLU A 127 14.12 11.07 8.03
CA GLU A 127 13.68 11.78 9.25
C GLU A 127 14.65 12.88 9.66
N VAL A 128 15.95 12.61 9.61
CA VAL A 128 16.99 13.62 9.86
C VAL A 128 16.86 14.81 8.90
N ARG A 129 16.54 14.59 7.62
CA ARG A 129 16.30 15.68 6.66
C ARG A 129 15.10 16.53 7.03
N LEU A 130 14.00 15.90 7.44
CA LEU A 130 12.79 16.63 7.84
C LEU A 130 13.08 17.47 9.09
N ALA A 131 13.79 16.92 10.07
CA ALA A 131 14.23 17.65 11.25
C ALA A 131 15.14 18.85 10.90
N LEU A 132 16.09 18.68 9.97
CA LEU A 132 16.93 19.77 9.47
C LEU A 132 16.12 20.87 8.79
N ARG A 133 15.13 20.50 7.97
CA ARG A 133 14.23 21.48 7.34
C ARG A 133 13.41 22.25 8.38
N SER A 134 12.79 21.56 9.32
CA SER A 134 12.02 22.20 10.40
C SER A 134 12.89 23.13 11.23
N TYR A 135 14.11 22.70 11.59
CA TYR A 135 15.07 23.54 12.29
C TYR A 135 15.39 24.82 11.51
N HIS A 136 15.65 24.70 10.20
CA HIS A 136 15.92 25.84 9.34
C HIS A 136 14.72 26.78 9.19
N GLU A 137 13.50 26.25 9.12
CA GLU A 137 12.27 27.06 9.10
C GLU A 137 12.13 27.91 10.38
N ASP A 138 12.49 27.36 11.53
CA ASP A 138 12.40 28.05 12.82
C ASP A 138 13.57 29.03 13.08
N HIS A 139 14.79 28.69 12.66
CA HIS A 139 16.01 29.43 13.00
C HIS A 139 16.60 30.24 11.84
N GLY A 140 16.10 30.05 10.61
CA GLY A 140 16.62 30.68 9.40
C GLY A 140 17.99 30.18 8.94
N SER A 141 18.55 29.15 9.58
CA SER A 141 19.82 28.52 9.21
C SER A 141 19.87 27.07 9.68
N TYR A 142 20.68 26.23 9.03
CA TYR A 142 20.91 24.85 9.46
C TYR A 142 21.87 24.78 10.66
N PRO A 143 21.74 23.77 11.54
CA PRO A 143 22.60 23.67 12.71
C PRO A 143 24.05 23.35 12.31
N SER A 144 25.02 23.70 13.17
CA SER A 144 26.43 23.37 12.93
C SER A 144 26.72 21.86 13.04
N SER A 145 25.86 21.11 13.73
CA SER A 145 25.97 19.66 13.91
C SER A 145 24.60 19.02 14.16
N LEU A 146 24.50 17.70 14.02
CA LEU A 146 23.22 16.99 14.19
C LEU A 146 22.72 16.99 15.64
N GLU A 147 23.59 17.21 16.62
CA GLU A 147 23.21 17.41 18.02
C GLU A 147 22.36 18.67 18.23
N GLY A 148 22.37 19.60 17.26
CA GLY A 148 21.48 20.77 17.28
C GLY A 148 20.00 20.43 17.05
N LEU A 149 19.68 19.21 16.62
CA LEU A 149 18.31 18.76 16.32
C LEU A 149 17.56 18.21 17.55
N VAL A 150 18.08 18.43 18.76
CA VAL A 150 17.38 18.03 20.00
C VAL A 150 15.99 18.68 20.04
N GLY A 151 14.96 17.84 20.12
CA GLY A 151 13.56 18.27 20.09
C GLY A 151 12.90 18.28 18.71
N TYR A 152 13.67 18.15 17.62
CA TYR A 152 13.16 17.97 16.26
C TYR A 152 13.21 16.53 15.77
N LEU A 153 14.03 15.69 16.42
CA LEU A 153 14.26 14.30 16.02
C LEU A 153 13.83 13.35 17.14
N GLU A 154 12.95 12.40 16.82
CA GLU A 154 12.51 11.35 17.76
C GLU A 154 13.51 10.17 17.82
N VAL A 155 14.22 9.95 16.72
CA VAL A 155 15.23 8.90 16.56
C VAL A 155 16.64 9.43 16.74
N GLU A 156 17.61 8.55 17.03
CA GLU A 156 19.01 8.97 17.02
C GLU A 156 19.52 9.09 15.58
N ALA A 157 20.26 10.17 15.28
CA ALA A 157 20.85 10.43 13.96
C ALA A 157 22.07 9.52 13.67
N LYS A 158 21.87 8.21 13.69
CA LYS A 158 22.89 7.17 13.51
C LYS A 158 22.39 6.09 12.54
N CYS A 159 23.32 5.46 11.84
CA CYS A 159 23.05 4.30 11.00
C CYS A 159 22.51 3.14 11.86
N PRO A 160 21.32 2.57 11.56
CA PRO A 160 20.73 1.50 12.37
C PRO A 160 21.52 0.17 12.28
N ALA A 161 22.23 -0.06 11.18
CA ALA A 161 23.03 -1.29 11.01
C ALA A 161 24.35 -1.25 11.80
N THR A 162 25.03 -0.10 11.84
CA THR A 162 26.38 0.02 12.43
C THR A 162 26.42 0.77 13.75
N GLY A 163 25.35 1.49 14.10
CA GLY A 163 25.32 2.41 15.24
C GLY A 163 26.20 3.66 15.05
N ALA A 164 26.86 3.82 13.90
CA ALA A 164 27.74 4.97 13.65
C ALA A 164 26.92 6.23 13.31
N PRO A 165 27.31 7.43 13.82
CA PRO A 165 26.62 8.68 13.51
C PRO A 165 26.69 9.02 12.03
N TYR A 166 25.63 9.63 11.50
CA TYR A 166 25.63 10.10 10.12
C TYR A 166 26.69 11.20 9.92
N VAL A 167 27.33 11.19 8.75
CA VAL A 167 28.26 12.25 8.38
C VAL A 167 27.43 13.42 7.87
N TYR A 168 27.49 14.54 8.59
CA TYR A 168 26.77 15.77 8.26
C TYR A 168 27.73 16.90 7.91
N LYS A 169 27.40 17.64 6.84
CA LYS A 169 28.15 18.83 6.42
C LYS A 169 27.15 19.94 6.05
N ALA A 170 27.17 21.02 6.81
CA ALA A 170 26.50 22.25 6.42
C ALA A 170 27.26 22.89 5.24
N ALA A 171 26.54 23.30 4.20
CA ALA A 171 27.10 23.85 2.96
C ALA A 171 26.36 25.14 2.56
N GLY A 172 26.74 26.26 3.17
CA GLY A 172 26.14 27.56 2.87
C GLY A 172 24.64 27.58 3.17
N ALA A 173 23.82 27.64 2.11
CA ALA A 173 22.35 27.64 2.20
C ALA A 173 21.73 26.22 2.24
N GLY A 174 22.55 25.17 2.21
CA GLY A 174 22.09 23.77 2.22
C GLY A 174 22.91 22.89 3.15
N TYR A 175 22.72 21.58 3.03
CA TYR A 175 23.48 20.57 3.76
C TYR A 175 23.62 19.29 2.94
N GLU A 176 24.57 18.45 3.35
CA GLU A 176 24.70 17.07 2.92
C GLU A 176 24.73 16.15 4.15
N ILE A 177 23.99 15.05 4.08
CA ILE A 177 24.08 13.94 5.03
C ILE A 177 24.43 12.65 4.30
N SER A 178 25.29 11.81 4.87
CA SER A 178 25.64 10.52 4.28
C SER A 178 25.82 9.42 5.33
N CYS A 179 25.47 8.19 4.95
CA CYS A 179 25.79 7.01 5.74
C CYS A 179 27.33 6.84 5.82
N PRO A 180 27.91 6.63 7.01
CA PRO A 180 29.35 6.42 7.15
C PRO A 180 29.83 5.08 6.54
N ASN A 181 28.95 4.07 6.48
CA ASN A 181 29.28 2.71 6.03
C ASN A 181 28.23 2.20 5.04
N PRO A 182 28.13 2.76 3.82
CA PRO A 182 27.11 2.35 2.84
C PRO A 182 27.25 0.88 2.39
N GLY A 183 28.46 0.32 2.46
CA GLY A 183 28.73 -1.08 2.10
C GLY A 183 27.99 -2.10 2.98
N GLU A 184 27.70 -1.77 4.24
CA GLU A 184 26.88 -2.61 5.16
C GLU A 184 25.41 -2.70 4.72
N HIS A 185 25.02 -1.87 3.75
CA HIS A 185 23.70 -1.85 3.13
C HIS A 185 23.74 -2.34 1.66
N GLY A 186 24.84 -2.96 1.23
CA GLY A 186 25.01 -3.48 -0.13
C GLY A 186 25.11 -2.41 -1.22
N VAL A 187 25.39 -1.15 -0.85
CA VAL A 187 25.46 -0.02 -1.79
C VAL A 187 26.81 0.69 -1.70
N GLU A 188 27.21 1.33 -2.79
CA GLU A 188 28.47 2.09 -2.79
C GLU A 188 28.32 3.42 -2.07
N THR A 189 27.18 4.08 -2.25
CA THR A 189 26.87 5.33 -1.55
C THR A 189 25.41 5.39 -1.12
N LEU A 190 25.18 6.05 0.02
CA LEU A 190 23.88 6.40 0.54
C LEU A 190 23.97 7.80 1.15
N ARG A 191 23.44 8.80 0.42
CA ARG A 191 23.56 10.23 0.74
C ARG A 191 22.26 10.97 0.42
N ALA A 192 22.09 12.12 1.05
CA ALA A 192 20.97 13.02 0.81
C ALA A 192 21.37 14.47 1.06
N SER A 193 20.60 15.42 0.52
CA SER A 193 20.82 16.85 0.68
C SER A 193 19.51 17.60 0.99
N ASP A 194 19.61 18.92 1.11
CA ASP A 194 18.45 19.83 1.18
C ASP A 194 17.44 19.63 0.03
N THR A 195 17.95 19.24 -1.14
CA THR A 195 17.23 19.14 -2.42
C THR A 195 17.07 17.71 -2.92
N SER A 196 17.78 16.73 -2.35
CA SER A 196 17.73 15.32 -2.77
C SER A 196 17.34 14.38 -1.63
N VAL A 197 16.42 13.45 -1.91
CA VAL A 197 16.07 12.35 -1.01
C VAL A 197 17.22 11.36 -0.87
N PRO A 198 17.31 10.59 0.24
CA PRO A 198 18.30 9.53 0.39
C PRO A 198 18.23 8.57 -0.80
N ALA A 199 19.31 8.49 -1.57
CA ALA A 199 19.39 7.64 -2.74
C ALA A 199 20.48 6.57 -2.56
N ARG A 200 20.14 5.33 -2.89
CA ARG A 200 21.05 4.19 -2.96
C ARG A 200 21.70 4.19 -4.35
N GLU A 201 22.99 4.52 -4.44
CA GLU A 201 23.72 4.51 -5.71
C GLU A 201 24.83 3.46 -5.69
N GLY A 202 24.93 2.70 -6.78
CA GLY A 202 25.86 1.58 -6.93
C GLY A 202 25.43 0.35 -6.13
N GLN A 203 25.51 -0.84 -6.73
CA GLN A 203 25.42 -2.10 -6.02
C GLN A 203 26.83 -2.65 -5.82
N VAL A 204 27.19 -2.97 -4.58
CA VAL A 204 28.45 -3.69 -4.32
C VAL A 204 28.27 -5.09 -4.89
N SER A 205 28.85 -5.33 -6.07
CA SER A 205 28.80 -6.65 -6.71
C SER A 205 29.50 -7.65 -5.81
N SER A 206 28.75 -8.57 -5.20
CA SER A 206 29.25 -9.71 -4.43
C SER A 206 29.87 -10.75 -5.37
N SER A 207 30.89 -10.34 -6.12
CA SER A 207 31.64 -11.18 -7.05
C SER A 207 32.90 -11.67 -6.34
N GLY A 208 32.82 -12.81 -5.64
CA GLY A 208 34.03 -13.55 -5.26
C GLY A 208 33.99 -14.31 -3.95
N ALA A 209 33.33 -15.47 -3.94
CA ALA A 209 33.66 -16.57 -3.03
C ALA A 209 33.13 -17.91 -3.57
N ASN A 210 33.60 -18.33 -4.74
CA ASN A 210 33.56 -19.74 -5.16
C ASN A 210 34.94 -20.08 -5.75
N GLY A 211 35.91 -20.24 -4.86
CA GLY A 211 37.16 -20.93 -5.15
C GLY A 211 37.08 -22.32 -4.53
N GLY A 212 36.75 -23.31 -5.34
CA GLY A 212 36.95 -24.74 -5.06
C GLY A 212 38.04 -25.29 -5.97
#